data_AF-A0A223KQK0-F1
#
_entry.id   AF-A0A223KQK0-F1
#
_cell.length_a   1.000
_cell.length_b   1.000
_cell.length_c   1.000
_cell.angle_alpha   90.00
_cell.angle_beta   90.00
_cell.angle_gamma   90.00
#
_symmetry.space_group_name_H-M   'P 1'
#
loop_
_entity.id
_entity.type
_entity.pdbx_description
1 polymer ?
#
loop_
_entity_poly.entity_id
_entity_poly.type
_entity_poly.pdbx_seq_one_letter_code
_entity_poly.pdbx_strand_id
1 'polypeptide(L)' 'MGNLIKRLTEDRCPVCGKKLVISDEKWMKSMYVKSCPEGHIKKEVYPHLQTTIEYKKNSLGHR' A
#
# COMPACT_ATOMS: atom_id res chain seq x y z
N MET A 1 -30.17 -1.96 10.29
CA MET A 1 -29.33 -2.98 9.64
C MET A 1 -28.16 -2.27 8.96
N GLY A 2 -26.98 -2.31 9.59
CA GLY A 2 -25.81 -1.56 9.13
C GLY A 2 -25.11 -2.25 7.98
N ASN A 3 -25.10 -1.62 6.80
CA ASN A 3 -24.22 -1.98 5.69
C ASN A 3 -23.33 -0.77 5.39
N LEU A 4 -22.25 -0.63 6.16
CA LEU A 4 -21.29 0.48 6.01
C LEU A 4 -19.85 -0.03 5.91
N ILE A 5 -19.66 -1.18 5.26
CA ILE A 5 -18.32 -1.78 5.13
C ILE A 5 -18.07 -2.20 3.69
N LYS A 6 -16.90 -1.79 3.21
CA LYS A 6 -16.24 -2.17 1.95
C LYS A 6 -16.47 -1.26 0.74
N ARG A 7 -16.34 0.07 0.94
CA ARG A 7 -15.46 0.81 0.02
C ARG A 7 -14.01 0.50 0.40
N LEU A 8 -13.56 -0.71 0.10
CA LEU A 8 -12.14 -0.96 -0.16
C LEU A 8 -11.90 -0.31 -1.52
N THR A 9 -11.78 1.02 -1.50
CA THR A 9 -11.33 1.84 -2.61
C THR A 9 -10.13 1.12 -3.18
N GLU A 10 -10.18 0.75 -4.47
CA GLU A 10 -9.03 0.18 -5.14
C GLU A 10 -7.84 1.10 -4.88
N ASP A 11 -6.90 0.66 -4.06
CA ASP A 11 -5.78 1.49 -3.64
C ASP A 11 -4.93 1.71 -4.90
N ARG A 12 -5.07 2.87 -5.52
CA ARG A 12 -4.38 3.27 -6.75
C ARG A 12 -3.24 4.19 -6.40
N CYS A 13 -2.17 4.10 -7.18
CA CYS A 13 -1.06 5.03 -7.09
C CYS A 13 -1.55 6.44 -7.46
N PRO A 14 -1.38 7.45 -6.58
CA PRO A 14 -1.75 8.83 -6.90
C PRO A 14 -0.84 9.46 -7.97
N VAL A 15 0.30 8.83 -8.27
CA VAL A 15 1.28 9.35 -9.26
C VAL A 15 0.95 8.87 -10.67
N CYS A 16 0.68 7.57 -10.86
CA CYS A 16 0.45 7.00 -12.18
C CYS A 16 -0.95 6.39 -12.39
N GLY A 17 -1.81 6.43 -11.38
CA GLY A 17 -3.18 5.89 -11.44
C GLY A 17 -3.26 4.35 -11.47
N LYS A 18 -2.12 3.64 -11.58
CA LYS A 18 -2.07 2.17 -11.59
C LYS A 18 -2.48 1.60 -10.23
N LYS A 19 -3.15 0.44 -10.25
CA LYS A 19 -3.53 -0.29 -9.03
C LYS A 19 -2.28 -0.72 -8.25
N LEU A 20 -2.29 -0.53 -6.93
CA LEU A 20 -1.24 -1.05 -6.09
C LEU A 20 -1.36 -2.58 -6.03
N VAL A 21 -0.23 -3.24 -6.26
CA VAL A 21 -0.11 -4.69 -6.19
C VAL A 21 0.19 -5.08 -4.74
N ILE A 22 -0.48 -6.12 -4.26
CA ILE A 22 -0.18 -6.69 -2.95
C ILE A 22 0.93 -7.72 -3.16
N SER A 23 2.10 -7.45 -2.59
CA SER A 23 3.17 -8.44 -2.49
C SER A 23 2.92 -9.25 -1.23
N ASP A 24 2.26 -10.39 -1.41
CA ASP A 24 2.11 -11.43 -0.39
C ASP A 24 3.41 -12.25 -0.37
N GLU A 25 4.49 -11.63 0.12
CA GLU A 25 5.67 -12.41 0.48
C GLU A 25 5.25 -13.31 1.65
N LYS A 26 5.01 -14.58 1.35
CA LYS A 26 4.41 -15.67 2.16
C LYS A 26 4.96 -15.88 3.58
N TRP A 27 5.85 -15.03 4.08
CA TRP A 27 6.70 -15.30 5.24
C TRP A 27 6.35 -14.53 6.51
N MET A 28 5.50 -13.50 6.45
CA MET A 28 5.07 -12.80 7.67
C MET A 28 3.55 -12.63 7.68
N LYS A 29 2.82 -13.58 8.28
CA LYS A 29 1.37 -13.48 8.58
C LYS A 29 0.99 -12.20 9.36
N SER A 30 1.98 -11.45 9.83
CA SER A 30 1.85 -10.23 10.62
C SER A 30 1.81 -8.95 9.78
N MET A 31 2.18 -8.98 8.49
CA MET A 31 2.17 -7.79 7.63
C MET A 31 1.91 -8.13 6.15
N TYR A 32 1.47 -7.15 5.37
CA TYR A 32 1.43 -7.23 3.92
C TYR A 32 1.86 -5.91 3.28
N VAL A 33 2.43 -5.98 2.09
CA VAL A 33 2.95 -4.82 1.37
C VAL A 33 2.08 -4.52 0.16
N LYS A 34 1.66 -3.26 0.01
CA LYS A 34 1.02 -2.73 -1.21
C LYS A 34 1.98 -1.79 -1.92
N SER A 35 2.41 -2.10 -3.13
CA SER A 35 3.35 -1.27 -3.88
C SER A 35 2.82 -0.90 -5.25
N CYS A 36 3.25 0.25 -5.75
CA CYS A 36 3.01 0.63 -7.13
C CYS A 36 3.94 -0.21 -8.02
N PRO A 37 3.48 -0.82 -9.12
CA PRO A 37 4.35 -1.56 -10.03
C PRO A 37 5.49 -0.70 -10.61
N GLU A 38 5.26 0.61 -10.76
CA GLU A 38 6.29 1.58 -11.19
C GLU A 38 7.21 2.04 -10.04
N GLY A 39 6.98 1.60 -8.81
CA GLY A 39 7.80 1.96 -7.64
C GLY A 39 7.62 3.38 -7.11
N HIS A 40 6.54 4.09 -7.45
CA HIS A 40 6.29 5.46 -6.93
C HIS A 40 5.93 5.47 -5.44
N ILE A 41 5.12 4.51 -5.00
CA ILE A 41 4.69 4.38 -3.61
C ILE A 41 4.76 2.93 -3.15
N LYS A 42 5.01 2.73 -1.86
CA LYS A 42 4.96 1.44 -1.15
C LYS A 42 4.28 1.66 0.19
N LYS A 43 3.39 0.78 0.59
CA LYS A 43 2.69 0.80 1.88
C LYS A 43 2.93 -0.52 2.58
N GLU A 44 3.41 -0.47 3.81
CA GLU A 44 3.58 -1.63 4.68
C GLU A 44 2.45 -1.60 5.70
N VAL A 45 1.58 -2.61 5.66
CA VAL A 45 0.41 -2.67 6.53
C VAL A 45 0.66 -3.74 7.59
N TYR A 46 0.59 -3.32 8.85
CA TYR A 46 0.77 -4.19 10.01
C TYR A 46 -0.58 -4.32 10.72
N PRO A 47 -1.46 -5.26 10.30
CA PRO A 47 -2.81 -5.39 10.84
C PRO A 47 -2.83 -5.59 12.37
N HIS A 48 -1.85 -6.31 12.92
CA HIS A 48 -1.74 -6.54 14.37
C HIS A 48 -1.41 -5.27 15.18
N LEU A 49 -0.81 -4.27 14.55
CA LEU A 49 -0.49 -2.97 15.15
C LEU A 49 -1.50 -1.88 14.76
N GLN A 50 -2.50 -2.22 13.92
CA GLN A 50 -3.42 -1.26 13.31
C GLN A 50 -2.70 -0.06 12.68
N THR A 51 -1.50 -0.28 12.15
CA THR A 51 -0.67 0.78 11.57
C THR A 51 -0.35 0.50 10.11
N THR A 52 -0.12 1.57 9.36
CA THR A 52 0.30 1.52 7.96
C THR A 52 1.38 2.54 7.75
N ILE A 53 2.51 2.10 7.21
CA ILE A 53 3.65 2.96 6.88
C ILE A 53 3.65 3.18 5.37
N GLU A 54 3.53 4.44 4.94
CA GLU A 54 3.55 4.82 3.52
C GLU A 54 4.90 5.44 3.15
N TYR A 55 5.57 4.82 2.19
CA TYR A 55 6.81 5.28 1.57
C TYR A 55 6.46 5.89 0.22
N LYS A 56 6.75 7.18 0.06
CA LYS A 56 6.70 7.85 -1.24
C LYS A 56 8.12 7.98 -1.77
N LYS A 57 8.34 7.56 -3.00
CA LYS A 57 9.60 7.80 -3.68
C LYS A 57 9.59 9.26 -4.14
N ASN A 58 10.05 10.15 -3.27
CA ASN A 58 10.27 11.53 -3.65
C ASN A 58 11.40 11.53 -4.68
N SER A 59 11.16 12.02 -5.88
CA SER A 59 12.19 12.20 -6.92
C SER A 59 13.25 13.25 -6.55
N LEU A 60 13.37 13.63 -5.27
CA LEU A 60 14.42 14.52 -4.75
C LEU A 60 15.66 13.73 -4.32
N GLY A 61 16.11 12.81 -5.18
CA GLY A 61 17.49 12.35 -5.18
C GLY A 61 18.35 13.39 -5.89
N HIS A 62 18.49 14.58 -5.31
CA HIS A 62 19.60 15.46 -5.65
C HIS A 62 20.85 14.90 -4.99
N ARG A 63 21.72 14.36 -5.86
CA ARG A 63 23.18 14.32 -5.77
C ARG A 63 23.84 13.42 -4.71
#